data_AF-J1HK14-F1
#
_entry.id   AF-J1HK14-F1
#
_cell.length_a   1.000
_cell.length_b   1.000
_cell.length_c   1.000
_cell.angle_alpha   90.00
_cell.angle_beta   90.00
_cell.angle_gamma   90.00
#
_symmetry.space_group_name_H-M   'P 1'
#
loop_
_entity.id
_entity.type
_entity.pdbx_description
1 polymer ?
#
loop_
_entity_poly.entity_id
_entity_poly.type
_entity_poly.pdbx_seq_one_letter_code
_entity_poly.pdbx_strand_id
1 'polypeptide(L)'
;EGDAAGDLDAPGHEPPVVEGLTSRARTQVTRFHELLASLRGQLTEGDGVADILDSALDASGYLAELRASDDPQDATRVENLAELHSVASDFQAANPDGTLADFLERVSLVADSDQLPQAADLAAMSEGERAAAVAAEEQGQVTLMTVHTAKGLEFPVVFVTGLEDGTFPHSRALAEDVELAEERRLAYVALTRARQRLYVTRAAVRSAWGAANAMAASRFLDDIPAETMEWKRIASSMDALRGGGTGWGSSWGEGGFGSGRGSYGGRSGSGGSEADDDDFAPPIGAGRRRGERTGKLGRVETPKDRAEARRAKRLAARGKPVKLGGGGEAPEDVGSEALPA
;
A
#
# COMPACT_ATOMS: atom_id res chain seq x y z
N GLU A 1 -36.96 -41.83 -21.96
CA GLU A 1 -35.55 -42.18 -21.68
C GLU A 1 -34.86 -40.90 -21.27
N GLY A 2 -34.66 -40.72 -19.96
CA GLY A 2 -33.94 -39.57 -19.42
C GLY A 2 -32.46 -39.91 -19.48
N ASP A 3 -31.74 -39.28 -20.40
CA ASP A 3 -30.31 -39.45 -20.53
C ASP A 3 -29.64 -38.85 -19.29
N ALA A 4 -28.97 -39.71 -18.53
CA ALA A 4 -28.17 -39.32 -17.40
C ALA A 4 -26.93 -38.60 -17.96
N ALA A 5 -27.03 -37.29 -18.12
CA ALA A 5 -25.87 -36.45 -18.28
C ALA A 5 -24.99 -36.67 -17.05
N GLY A 6 -23.97 -37.51 -17.21
CA GLY A 6 -22.97 -37.76 -16.17
C GLY A 6 -22.35 -36.45 -15.72
N ASP A 7 -21.78 -36.47 -14.53
CA ASP A 7 -21.10 -35.31 -13.95
C ASP A 7 -20.06 -34.78 -14.95
N LEU A 8 -20.39 -33.66 -15.60
CA LEU A 8 -19.53 -32.98 -16.58
C LEU A 8 -18.25 -32.44 -15.92
N ASP A 9 -18.20 -32.44 -14.60
CA ASP A 9 -17.04 -32.02 -13.81
C ASP A 9 -16.14 -33.21 -13.42
N ALA A 10 -16.46 -34.46 -13.82
CA ALA A 10 -15.62 -35.61 -13.56
C ALA A 10 -14.30 -35.54 -14.36
N PRO A 11 -13.14 -35.83 -13.73
CA PRO A 11 -11.84 -35.77 -14.41
C PRO A 11 -11.80 -36.74 -15.60
N GLY A 12 -11.47 -36.21 -16.78
CA GLY A 12 -11.35 -36.98 -18.03
C GLY A 12 -12.54 -36.90 -18.99
N HIS A 13 -13.58 -36.11 -18.70
CA HIS A 13 -14.63 -35.79 -19.68
C HIS A 13 -14.18 -34.67 -20.64
N GLU A 14 -14.26 -34.91 -21.95
CA GLU A 14 -13.99 -33.87 -22.94
C GLU A 14 -15.12 -32.83 -22.87
N PRO A 15 -14.81 -31.52 -22.69
CA PRO A 15 -15.84 -30.51 -22.51
C PRO A 15 -16.76 -30.46 -23.75
N PRO A 16 -18.09 -30.32 -23.55
CA PRO A 16 -19.04 -30.32 -24.66
C PRO A 16 -18.71 -29.21 -25.67
N VAL A 17 -18.77 -29.54 -26.95
CA VAL A 17 -18.46 -28.60 -28.03
C VAL A 17 -19.48 -27.46 -28.02
N VAL A 18 -19.04 -26.27 -27.63
CA VAL A 18 -19.88 -25.06 -27.71
C VAL A 18 -20.00 -24.60 -29.17
N GLU A 19 -21.21 -24.70 -29.71
CA GLU A 19 -21.52 -24.20 -31.06
C GLU A 19 -21.40 -22.67 -31.14
N GLY A 20 -20.92 -22.15 -32.27
CA GLY A 20 -20.78 -20.70 -32.51
C GLY A 20 -19.44 -20.07 -32.07
N LEU A 21 -18.54 -20.81 -31.41
CA LEU A 21 -17.19 -20.31 -31.08
C LEU A 21 -16.21 -20.45 -32.25
N THR A 22 -15.35 -19.44 -32.42
CA THR A 22 -14.18 -19.55 -33.31
C THR A 22 -13.19 -20.57 -32.77
N SER A 23 -12.33 -21.14 -33.64
CA SER A 23 -11.30 -22.10 -33.23
C SER A 23 -10.40 -21.55 -32.12
N ARG A 24 -9.96 -20.30 -32.22
CA ARG A 24 -9.16 -19.63 -31.20
C ARG A 24 -9.91 -19.50 -29.87
N ALA A 25 -11.18 -19.08 -29.91
CA ALA A 25 -11.98 -18.96 -28.69
C ALA A 25 -12.17 -20.34 -28.02
N ARG A 26 -12.44 -21.38 -28.82
CA ARG A 26 -12.56 -22.76 -28.33
C ARG A 26 -11.29 -23.22 -27.62
N THR A 27 -10.11 -22.99 -28.21
CA THR A 27 -8.83 -23.33 -27.58
C THR A 27 -8.64 -22.63 -26.23
N GLN A 28 -8.98 -21.34 -26.13
CA GLN A 28 -8.81 -20.60 -24.87
C GLN A 28 -9.77 -21.07 -23.78
N VAL A 29 -11.03 -21.34 -24.14
CA VAL A 29 -12.02 -21.90 -23.20
C VAL A 29 -11.61 -23.30 -22.74
N THR A 30 -11.06 -24.12 -23.65
CA THR A 30 -10.58 -25.46 -23.30
C THR A 30 -9.45 -25.40 -22.27
N ARG A 31 -8.44 -24.54 -22.49
CA ARG A 31 -7.34 -24.34 -21.53
C ARG A 31 -7.82 -23.86 -20.16
N PHE A 32 -8.79 -22.96 -20.15
CA PHE A 32 -9.40 -22.49 -18.90
C PHE A 32 -10.14 -23.61 -18.16
N HIS A 33 -10.90 -24.44 -18.89
CA HIS A 33 -11.57 -25.60 -18.32
C HIS A 33 -10.56 -26.63 -17.78
N GLU A 34 -9.50 -26.94 -18.52
CA GLU A 34 -8.43 -27.84 -18.09
C GLU A 34 -7.77 -27.36 -16.79
N LEU A 35 -7.52 -26.04 -16.66
CA LEU A 35 -7.02 -25.44 -15.43
C LEU A 35 -7.99 -25.67 -14.26
N LEU A 36 -9.28 -25.38 -14.44
CA LEU A 36 -10.27 -25.57 -13.38
C LEU A 36 -10.44 -27.05 -12.99
N ALA A 37 -10.44 -27.94 -13.99
CA ALA A 37 -10.54 -29.39 -13.77
C ALA A 37 -9.32 -29.91 -12.99
N SER A 38 -8.12 -29.42 -13.30
CA SER A 38 -6.89 -29.76 -12.55
C SER A 38 -7.00 -29.35 -11.09
N LEU A 39 -7.42 -28.11 -10.80
CA LEU A 39 -7.56 -27.63 -9.42
C LEU A 39 -8.65 -28.39 -8.63
N ARG A 40 -9.75 -28.75 -9.30
CA ARG A 40 -10.79 -29.61 -8.70
C ARG A 40 -10.27 -31.01 -8.42
N GLY A 41 -9.43 -31.56 -9.30
CA GLY A 41 -8.75 -32.84 -9.10
C GLY A 41 -7.92 -32.85 -7.82
N GLN A 42 -7.07 -31.84 -7.64
CA GLN A 42 -6.26 -31.66 -6.42
C GLN A 42 -7.13 -31.61 -5.16
N LEU A 43 -8.24 -30.86 -5.21
CA LEU A 43 -9.19 -30.80 -4.10
C LEU A 43 -9.81 -32.17 -3.78
N THR A 44 -10.14 -32.97 -4.79
CA THR A 44 -10.68 -34.33 -4.58
C THR A 44 -9.64 -35.33 -4.11
N GLU A 45 -8.37 -35.13 -4.46
CA GLU A 45 -7.24 -35.96 -4.03
C GLU A 45 -6.82 -35.67 -2.58
N GLY A 46 -7.30 -34.55 -2.01
CA GLY A 46 -7.05 -34.15 -0.63
C GLY A 46 -5.81 -33.27 -0.46
N ASP A 47 -5.38 -32.59 -1.53
CA ASP A 47 -4.29 -31.63 -1.46
C ASP A 47 -4.61 -30.47 -0.50
N GLY A 48 -3.56 -29.90 0.09
CA GLY A 48 -3.70 -28.79 1.01
C GLY A 48 -4.21 -27.52 0.34
N VAL A 49 -4.90 -26.68 1.11
CA VAL A 49 -5.38 -25.35 0.69
C VAL A 49 -4.23 -24.49 0.18
N ALA A 50 -3.07 -24.54 0.84
CA ALA A 50 -1.87 -23.84 0.43
C ALA A 50 -1.34 -24.34 -0.93
N ASP A 51 -1.30 -25.66 -1.13
CA ASP A 51 -0.84 -26.29 -2.37
C ASP A 51 -1.79 -26.00 -3.56
N ILE A 52 -3.10 -26.00 -3.30
CA ILE A 52 -4.13 -25.63 -4.28
C ILE A 52 -4.00 -24.15 -4.65
N LEU A 53 -3.74 -23.26 -3.68
CA LEU A 53 -3.53 -21.84 -3.91
C LEU A 53 -2.29 -21.58 -4.76
N ASP A 54 -1.16 -22.22 -4.44
CA ASP A 54 0.08 -22.12 -5.22
C ASP A 54 -0.12 -22.63 -6.65
N SER A 55 -0.78 -23.79 -6.80
CA SER A 55 -1.12 -24.36 -8.10
C SER A 55 -1.98 -23.41 -8.93
N ALA A 56 -2.96 -22.74 -8.31
CA ALA A 56 -3.80 -21.76 -8.99
C ALA A 56 -3.03 -20.49 -9.42
N LEU A 57 -2.15 -19.97 -8.56
CA LEU A 57 -1.34 -18.78 -8.83
C LEU A 57 -0.33 -19.01 -9.95
N ASP A 58 0.28 -20.19 -9.99
CA ASP A 58 1.25 -20.58 -11.03
C ASP A 58 0.55 -20.96 -12.35
N ALA A 59 -0.47 -21.82 -12.31
CA ALA A 59 -1.14 -22.31 -13.53
C ALA A 59 -1.91 -21.20 -14.26
N SER A 60 -2.44 -20.21 -13.53
CA SER A 60 -3.11 -19.05 -14.13
C SER A 60 -2.12 -18.08 -14.79
N GLY A 61 -0.83 -18.16 -14.45
CA GLY A 61 0.19 -17.21 -14.88
C GLY A 61 0.15 -15.87 -14.13
N TYR A 62 -0.75 -15.71 -13.15
CA TYR A 62 -0.93 -14.45 -12.42
C TYR A 62 0.32 -14.02 -11.68
N LEU A 63 1.00 -14.96 -11.00
CA LEU A 63 2.24 -14.66 -10.29
C LEU A 63 3.38 -14.28 -11.25
N ALA A 64 3.45 -14.92 -12.42
CA ALA A 64 4.45 -14.62 -13.44
C ALA A 64 4.22 -13.23 -14.05
N GLU A 65 2.96 -12.85 -14.29
CA GLU A 65 2.58 -11.52 -14.79
C GLU A 65 3.00 -10.42 -13.80
N LEU A 66 2.66 -10.58 -12.52
CA LEU A 66 3.02 -9.60 -11.48
C LEU A 66 4.54 -9.47 -11.30
N ARG A 67 5.29 -10.57 -11.39
CA ARG A 67 6.77 -10.56 -11.27
C ARG A 67 7.46 -9.94 -12.49
N ALA A 68 6.83 -9.98 -13.66
CA ALA A 68 7.36 -9.38 -14.89
C ALA A 68 7.02 -7.89 -15.02
N SER A 69 6.14 -7.37 -14.16
CA SER A 69 5.71 -5.97 -14.18
C SER A 69 6.76 -5.03 -13.57
N ASP A 70 6.92 -3.84 -14.18
CA ASP A 70 7.74 -2.75 -13.66
C ASP A 70 6.94 -1.79 -12.74
N ASP A 71 5.64 -2.05 -12.51
CA ASP A 71 4.82 -1.24 -11.60
C ASP A 71 5.22 -1.49 -10.14
N PRO A 72 5.62 -0.45 -9.38
CA PRO A 72 5.92 -0.58 -7.96
C PRO A 72 4.78 -1.18 -7.12
N GLN A 73 3.52 -1.03 -7.55
CA GLN A 73 2.36 -1.62 -6.87
C GLN A 73 2.32 -3.15 -7.01
N ASP A 74 2.82 -3.70 -8.12
CA ASP A 74 2.77 -5.14 -8.36
C ASP A 74 3.76 -5.89 -7.48
N ALA A 75 4.88 -5.27 -7.10
CA ALA A 75 5.77 -5.79 -6.06
C ALA A 75 5.03 -5.98 -4.73
N THR A 76 4.22 -4.99 -4.32
CA THR A 76 3.37 -5.10 -3.13
C THR A 76 2.28 -6.16 -3.29
N ARG A 77 1.71 -6.34 -4.50
CA ARG A 77 0.74 -7.43 -4.75
C ARG A 77 1.40 -8.80 -4.56
N VAL A 78 2.63 -8.99 -5.03
CA VAL A 78 3.38 -10.25 -4.81
C VAL A 78 3.62 -10.50 -3.32
N GLU A 79 3.96 -9.47 -2.56
CA GLU A 79 4.10 -9.56 -1.09
C GLU A 79 2.77 -9.98 -0.43
N ASN A 80 1.65 -9.38 -0.83
CA ASN A 80 0.33 -9.74 -0.31
C ASN A 80 -0.08 -11.18 -0.65
N LEU A 81 0.27 -11.68 -1.85
CA LEU A 81 0.00 -13.06 -2.25
C LEU A 81 0.84 -14.05 -1.44
N ALA A 82 2.10 -13.72 -1.15
CA ALA A 82 2.95 -14.53 -0.28
C ALA A 82 2.40 -14.59 1.15
N GLU A 83 1.84 -13.49 1.66
CA GLU A 83 1.17 -13.46 2.95
C GLU A 83 -0.11 -14.33 2.95
N LEU A 84 -0.93 -14.24 1.90
CA LEU A 84 -2.12 -15.09 1.76
C LEU A 84 -1.75 -16.58 1.78
N HIS A 85 -0.66 -16.96 1.11
CA HIS A 85 -0.14 -18.33 1.16
C HIS A 85 0.31 -18.72 2.58
N SER A 86 0.97 -17.81 3.32
CA SER A 86 1.33 -18.05 4.73
C SER A 86 0.09 -18.30 5.59
N VAL A 87 -0.95 -17.49 5.44
CA VAL A 87 -2.22 -17.65 6.17
C VAL A 87 -2.90 -18.98 5.82
N ALA A 88 -2.86 -19.40 4.55
CA ALA A 88 -3.37 -20.70 4.13
C ALA A 88 -2.56 -21.86 4.75
N SER A 89 -1.23 -21.74 4.81
CA SER A 89 -0.34 -22.73 5.43
C SER A 89 -0.58 -22.87 6.93
N ASP A 90 -0.73 -21.74 7.64
CA ASP A 90 -1.03 -21.71 9.07
C ASP A 90 -2.43 -22.29 9.37
N PHE A 91 -3.41 -22.00 8.51
CA PHE A 91 -4.74 -22.60 8.59
C PHE A 91 -4.67 -24.13 8.50
N GLN A 92 -3.94 -24.66 7.52
CA GLN A 92 -3.74 -26.10 7.33
C GLN A 92 -3.06 -26.75 8.54
N ALA A 93 -2.01 -26.12 9.07
CA ALA A 93 -1.29 -26.63 10.22
C ALA A 93 -2.16 -26.67 11.49
N ALA A 94 -3.02 -25.66 11.67
CA ALA A 94 -3.95 -25.59 12.79
C ALA A 94 -5.19 -26.46 12.62
N ASN A 95 -5.57 -26.80 11.38
CA ASN A 95 -6.76 -27.58 11.03
C ASN A 95 -6.37 -28.69 10.04
N PRO A 96 -5.79 -29.81 10.53
CA PRO A 96 -5.32 -30.90 9.66
C PRO A 96 -6.43 -31.51 8.79
N ASP A 97 -7.67 -31.49 9.27
CA ASP A 97 -8.86 -31.97 8.57
C ASP A 97 -9.68 -30.83 7.92
N GLY A 98 -9.16 -29.60 7.92
CA GLY A 98 -9.85 -28.42 7.40
C GLY A 98 -9.92 -28.42 5.88
N THR A 99 -11.09 -28.07 5.35
CA THR A 99 -11.34 -28.02 3.90
C THR A 99 -11.07 -26.63 3.32
N LEU A 100 -10.96 -26.54 1.99
CA LEU A 100 -10.93 -25.25 1.29
C LEU A 100 -12.16 -24.38 1.60
N ALA A 101 -13.34 -24.99 1.79
CA ALA A 101 -14.55 -24.26 2.17
C ALA A 101 -14.41 -23.63 3.56
N ASP A 102 -13.86 -24.37 4.53
CA ASP A 102 -13.60 -23.87 5.89
C ASP A 102 -12.58 -22.72 5.89
N PHE A 103 -11.56 -22.80 5.05
CA PHE A 103 -10.60 -21.71 4.85
C PHE A 103 -11.28 -20.46 4.28
N LEU A 104 -12.07 -20.61 3.21
CA LEU A 104 -12.77 -19.50 2.58
C LEU A 104 -13.80 -18.87 3.53
N GLU A 105 -14.48 -19.67 4.33
CA GLU A 105 -15.36 -19.19 5.39
C GLU A 105 -14.56 -18.35 6.39
N ARG A 106 -13.44 -18.87 6.91
CA ARG A 106 -12.58 -18.14 7.86
C ARG A 106 -12.06 -16.83 7.29
N VAL A 107 -11.52 -16.83 6.07
CA VAL A 107 -11.04 -15.61 5.41
C VAL A 107 -12.17 -14.60 5.20
N SER A 108 -13.39 -15.08 4.92
CA SER A 108 -14.56 -14.20 4.79
C SER A 108 -15.10 -13.66 6.12
N LEU A 109 -14.84 -14.36 7.23
CA LEU A 109 -15.28 -13.99 8.57
C LEU A 109 -14.28 -13.10 9.32
N VAL A 110 -13.00 -13.08 8.92
CA VAL A 110 -11.99 -12.20 9.53
C VAL A 110 -12.33 -10.75 9.18
N ALA A 111 -12.86 -10.02 10.16
CA ALA A 111 -13.02 -8.58 10.06
C ALA A 111 -11.70 -7.89 10.45
N ASP A 112 -11.38 -6.76 9.79
CA ASP A 112 -10.22 -5.92 10.15
C ASP A 112 -10.22 -5.50 11.63
N SER A 113 -11.39 -5.49 12.28
CA SER A 113 -11.55 -5.21 13.72
C SER A 113 -11.00 -6.31 14.63
N ASP A 114 -10.96 -7.55 14.16
CA ASP A 114 -10.58 -8.73 14.97
C ASP A 114 -9.06 -8.88 15.06
N GLN A 115 -8.32 -8.17 14.20
CA GLN A 115 -6.86 -8.08 14.24
C GLN A 115 -6.36 -7.00 15.22
N LEU A 116 -7.27 -6.22 15.83
CA LEU A 116 -6.91 -5.28 16.88
C LEU A 116 -6.83 -6.04 18.21
N PRO A 117 -5.65 -6.19 18.82
CA PRO A 117 -5.55 -6.87 20.10
C PRO A 117 -6.40 -6.12 21.12
N GLN A 118 -7.45 -6.75 21.66
CA GLN A 118 -8.15 -6.16 22.79
C GLN A 118 -7.29 -6.33 24.05
N ALA A 119 -7.34 -5.36 24.96
CA ALA A 119 -6.61 -5.46 26.23
C ALA A 119 -6.97 -6.72 27.04
N ALA A 120 -8.16 -7.30 26.81
CA ALA A 120 -8.60 -8.54 27.41
C ALA A 120 -7.93 -9.79 26.79
N ASP A 121 -7.61 -9.77 25.51
CA ASP A 121 -7.00 -10.90 24.78
C ASP A 121 -5.52 -11.06 25.15
N LEU A 122 -4.84 -9.95 25.46
CA LEU A 122 -3.50 -9.95 26.04
C LEU A 122 -3.44 -10.73 27.36
N ALA A 123 -4.56 -10.91 28.08
CA ALA A 123 -4.59 -11.65 29.34
C ALA A 123 -4.50 -13.17 29.17
N ALA A 124 -4.95 -13.69 28.02
CA ALA A 124 -5.06 -15.12 27.73
C ALA A 124 -3.90 -15.67 26.86
N MET A 125 -3.07 -14.78 26.30
CA MET A 125 -1.93 -15.13 25.45
C MET A 125 -0.79 -15.82 26.22
N SER A 126 -0.06 -16.71 25.54
CA SER A 126 1.14 -17.33 26.09
C SER A 126 2.22 -16.28 26.39
N GLU A 127 3.17 -16.65 27.25
CA GLU A 127 4.22 -15.73 27.71
C GLU A 127 5.07 -15.17 26.55
N GLY A 128 5.27 -15.95 25.48
CA GLY A 128 5.97 -15.52 24.26
C GLY A 128 5.15 -14.57 23.39
N GLU A 129 3.84 -14.81 23.27
CA GLU A 129 2.92 -13.94 22.53
C GLU A 129 2.69 -12.61 23.23
N ARG A 130 2.63 -12.61 24.56
CA ARG A 130 2.64 -11.38 25.38
C ARG A 130 3.89 -10.57 25.17
N ALA A 131 5.07 -11.20 25.15
CA ALA A 131 6.33 -10.50 24.93
C ALA A 131 6.38 -9.85 23.53
N ALA A 132 5.85 -10.54 22.51
CA ALA A 132 5.72 -10.00 21.16
C ALA A 132 4.72 -8.83 21.10
N ALA A 133 3.56 -8.95 21.76
CA ALA A 133 2.55 -7.89 21.83
C ALA A 133 3.07 -6.65 22.57
N VAL A 134 3.77 -6.82 23.70
CA VAL A 134 4.40 -5.71 24.45
C VAL A 134 5.51 -5.04 23.63
N ALA A 135 6.35 -5.80 22.94
CA ALA A 135 7.37 -5.24 22.05
C ALA A 135 6.75 -4.49 20.85
N ALA A 136 5.58 -4.92 20.39
CA ALA A 136 4.83 -4.27 19.33
C ALA A 136 4.06 -3.02 19.82
N GLU A 137 3.67 -2.99 21.10
CA GLU A 137 3.08 -1.84 21.79
C GLU A 137 4.13 -0.76 22.09
N GLU A 138 5.35 -1.16 22.52
CA GLU A 138 6.51 -0.26 22.68
C GLU A 138 6.92 0.44 21.38
N GLN A 139 6.61 -0.15 20.23
CA GLN A 139 6.86 0.45 18.91
C GLN A 139 5.79 1.46 18.49
N GLY A 140 4.66 1.55 19.21
CA GLY A 140 3.58 2.50 18.95
C GLY A 140 2.92 2.27 17.59
N GLN A 141 1.85 1.47 17.56
CA GLN A 141 1.11 1.22 16.33
C GLN A 141 0.02 2.28 16.11
N VAL A 142 -0.15 2.69 14.85
CA VAL A 142 -1.29 3.52 14.42
C VAL A 142 -2.29 2.62 13.73
N THR A 143 -3.52 2.60 14.23
CA THR A 143 -4.59 1.82 13.62
C THR A 143 -5.18 2.57 12.43
N LEU A 144 -5.13 1.95 11.25
CA LEU A 144 -5.83 2.40 10.06
C LEU A 144 -7.04 1.49 9.86
N MET A 145 -8.20 2.09 9.61
CA MET A 145 -9.44 1.36 9.39
C MET A 145 -10.40 2.22 8.57
N THR A 146 -11.45 1.60 8.03
CA THR A 146 -12.54 2.33 7.39
C THR A 146 -13.49 2.92 8.44
N VAL A 147 -14.32 3.88 8.04
CA VAL A 147 -15.34 4.47 8.93
C VAL A 147 -16.35 3.41 9.42
N HIS A 148 -16.69 2.45 8.57
CA HIS A 148 -17.62 1.37 8.90
C HIS A 148 -17.08 0.46 10.01
N THR A 149 -15.81 0.06 9.89
CA THR A 149 -15.12 -0.80 10.87
C THR A 149 -14.85 -0.09 12.19
N ALA A 150 -14.88 1.24 12.22
CA ALA A 150 -14.71 2.02 13.44
C ALA A 150 -15.98 2.06 14.33
N LYS A 151 -17.12 1.58 13.84
CA LYS A 151 -18.39 1.64 14.57
C LYS A 151 -18.30 0.84 15.88
N GLY A 152 -18.63 1.50 16.99
CA GLY A 152 -18.57 0.89 18.33
C GLY A 152 -17.20 0.97 19.00
N LEU A 153 -16.15 1.38 18.28
CA LEU A 153 -14.83 1.65 18.85
C LEU A 153 -14.69 3.13 19.22
N GLU A 154 -13.71 3.47 20.05
CA GLU A 154 -13.39 4.85 20.41
C GLU A 154 -11.91 4.99 20.78
N PHE A 155 -11.30 6.10 20.36
CA PHE A 155 -9.87 6.33 20.46
C PHE A 155 -9.58 7.70 21.08
N PRO A 156 -8.47 7.85 21.84
CA PRO A 156 -8.09 9.16 22.38
C PRO A 156 -7.91 10.21 21.29
N VAL A 157 -7.28 9.83 20.17
CA VAL A 157 -6.99 10.69 19.03
C VAL A 157 -7.47 10.01 17.75
N VAL A 158 -8.21 10.72 16.91
CA VAL A 158 -8.70 10.21 15.62
C VAL A 158 -8.34 11.18 14.50
N PHE A 159 -7.86 10.62 13.39
CA PHE A 159 -7.67 11.33 12.13
C PHE A 159 -8.71 10.85 11.13
N VAL A 160 -9.66 11.72 10.77
CA VAL A 160 -10.58 11.48 9.66
C VAL A 160 -9.99 12.13 8.42
N THR A 161 -9.68 11.33 7.41
CA THR A 161 -8.99 11.79 6.20
C THR A 161 -9.90 11.74 4.99
N GLY A 162 -9.59 12.54 3.97
CA GLY A 162 -10.32 12.51 2.71
C GLY A 162 -11.71 13.14 2.76
N LEU A 163 -11.90 14.17 3.59
CA LEU A 163 -13.13 14.98 3.60
C LEU A 163 -13.20 15.88 2.36
N GLU A 164 -13.49 15.24 1.24
CA GLU A 164 -13.60 15.79 -0.09
C GLU A 164 -14.85 15.23 -0.77
N ASP A 165 -15.63 16.08 -1.43
CA ASP A 165 -16.79 15.61 -2.22
C ASP A 165 -16.31 14.66 -3.33
N GLY A 166 -16.91 13.46 -3.39
CA GLY A 166 -16.50 12.38 -4.28
C GLY A 166 -15.69 11.28 -3.59
N THR A 167 -14.98 11.63 -2.51
CA THR A 167 -14.27 10.68 -1.63
C THR A 167 -15.10 10.41 -0.37
N PHE A 168 -15.43 11.46 0.38
CA PHE A 168 -16.30 11.39 1.56
C PHE A 168 -17.07 12.72 1.72
N PRO A 169 -18.33 12.81 1.28
CA PRO A 169 -19.21 11.72 0.81
C PRO A 169 -18.73 11.05 -0.49
N HIS A 170 -18.95 9.74 -0.60
CA HIS A 170 -18.62 8.99 -1.80
C HIS A 170 -19.43 9.48 -3.01
N SER A 171 -18.78 9.54 -4.18
CA SER A 171 -19.36 10.06 -5.43
C SER A 171 -20.75 9.51 -5.79
N ARG A 172 -21.03 8.24 -5.49
CA ARG A 172 -22.33 7.60 -5.75
C ARG A 172 -23.48 8.23 -4.95
N ALA A 173 -23.22 8.54 -3.69
CA ALA A 173 -24.21 9.11 -2.79
C ALA A 173 -24.48 10.60 -3.03
N LEU A 174 -23.75 11.26 -3.95
CA LEU A 174 -23.93 12.68 -4.23
C LEU A 174 -25.22 12.98 -5.01
N ALA A 175 -25.76 12.00 -5.74
CA ALA A 175 -26.90 12.19 -6.62
C ALA A 175 -28.26 12.00 -5.91
N GLU A 176 -28.28 11.22 -4.83
CA GLU A 176 -29.51 10.84 -4.13
C GLU A 176 -29.48 11.31 -2.67
N ASP A 177 -30.47 12.11 -2.26
CA ASP A 177 -30.53 12.69 -0.91
C ASP A 177 -30.56 11.63 0.20
N VAL A 178 -31.18 10.47 -0.08
CA VAL A 178 -31.27 9.36 0.88
C VAL A 178 -29.90 8.73 1.13
N GLU A 179 -29.14 8.49 0.06
CA GLU A 179 -27.77 7.97 0.17
C GLU A 179 -26.83 9.00 0.81
N LEU A 180 -26.99 10.28 0.47
CA LEU A 180 -26.22 11.36 1.09
C LEU A 180 -26.48 11.46 2.60
N ALA A 181 -27.73 11.25 3.02
CA ALA A 181 -28.07 11.21 4.44
C ALA A 181 -27.44 10.02 5.16
N GLU A 182 -27.23 8.89 4.48
CA GLU A 182 -26.48 7.74 5.03
C GLU A 182 -24.99 8.06 5.17
N GLU A 183 -24.35 8.63 4.14
CA GLU A 183 -22.96 9.08 4.23
C GLU A 183 -22.75 10.13 5.34
N ARG A 184 -23.76 10.98 5.57
CA ARG A 184 -23.75 11.95 6.68
C ARG A 184 -23.82 11.25 8.04
N ARG A 185 -24.58 10.16 8.17
CA ARG A 185 -24.57 9.30 9.37
C ARG A 185 -23.20 8.64 9.57
N LEU A 186 -22.55 8.21 8.50
CA LEU A 186 -21.18 7.68 8.56
C LEU A 186 -20.20 8.76 9.02
N ALA A 187 -20.29 9.99 8.51
CA ALA A 187 -19.47 11.10 8.97
C ALA A 187 -19.67 11.34 10.47
N TYR A 188 -20.92 11.39 10.94
CA TYR A 188 -21.21 11.48 12.37
C TYR A 188 -20.55 10.36 13.19
N VAL A 189 -20.60 9.11 12.72
CA VAL A 189 -19.89 8.00 13.38
C VAL A 189 -18.39 8.28 13.43
N ALA A 190 -17.76 8.63 12.32
CA ALA A 190 -16.32 8.91 12.25
C ALA A 190 -15.89 10.01 13.23
N LEU A 191 -16.58 11.16 13.24
CA LEU A 191 -16.27 12.28 14.13
C LEU A 191 -16.42 11.91 15.60
N THR A 192 -17.43 11.12 15.95
CA THR A 192 -17.72 10.71 17.33
C THR A 192 -16.83 9.57 17.85
N ARG A 193 -15.90 9.04 17.04
CA ARG A 193 -14.93 8.05 17.54
C ARG A 193 -13.82 8.68 18.38
N ALA A 194 -13.64 10.01 18.29
CA ALA A 194 -12.62 10.74 19.01
C ALA A 194 -13.06 11.06 20.44
N ARG A 195 -12.24 10.68 21.44
CA ARG A 195 -12.48 11.04 22.85
C ARG A 195 -11.84 12.38 23.26
N GLN A 196 -10.67 12.71 22.72
CA GLN A 196 -9.90 13.90 23.14
C GLN A 196 -9.57 14.83 21.98
N ARG A 197 -8.98 14.30 20.89
CA ARG A 197 -8.57 15.10 19.73
C ARG A 197 -9.10 14.50 18.44
N LEU A 198 -9.73 15.35 17.64
CA LEU A 198 -10.20 15.02 16.29
C LEU A 198 -9.45 15.89 15.28
N TYR A 199 -8.76 15.25 14.35
CA TYR A 199 -8.16 15.92 13.21
C TYR A 199 -8.94 15.53 11.95
N VAL A 200 -9.37 16.54 11.21
CA VAL A 200 -10.06 16.34 9.93
C VAL A 200 -9.17 16.88 8.82
N THR A 201 -8.93 16.07 7.79
CA THR A 201 -8.03 16.44 6.69
C THR A 201 -8.67 16.27 5.33
N ARG A 202 -8.26 17.13 4.40
CA ARG A 202 -8.62 17.07 2.99
C ARG A 202 -7.43 17.42 2.10
N ALA A 203 -7.40 16.85 0.91
CA ALA A 203 -6.50 17.22 -0.17
C ALA A 203 -7.21 18.13 -1.17
N ALA A 204 -6.53 19.16 -1.67
CA ALA A 204 -7.05 19.97 -2.78
C ALA A 204 -6.89 19.25 -4.13
N VAL A 205 -5.91 18.35 -4.24
CA VAL A 205 -5.61 17.57 -5.44
C VAL A 205 -5.20 16.16 -5.04
N ARG A 206 -5.72 15.15 -5.73
CA ARG A 206 -5.30 13.75 -5.61
C ARG A 206 -4.84 13.21 -6.95
N SER A 207 -3.78 12.41 -6.94
CA SER A 207 -3.41 11.61 -8.11
C SER A 207 -4.12 10.28 -8.03
N ALA A 208 -4.91 9.93 -9.04
CA ALA A 208 -5.52 8.61 -9.20
C ALA A 208 -5.28 8.17 -10.65
N TRP A 209 -4.80 6.93 -10.84
CA TRP A 209 -4.49 6.36 -12.16
C TRP A 209 -3.62 7.27 -13.04
N GLY A 210 -2.61 7.91 -12.45
CA GLY A 210 -1.67 8.78 -13.16
C GLY A 210 -2.19 10.18 -13.52
N ALA A 211 -3.46 10.49 -13.22
CA ALA A 211 -4.06 11.80 -13.46
C ALA A 211 -4.30 12.56 -12.14
N ALA A 212 -3.94 13.84 -12.12
CA ALA A 212 -4.21 14.74 -11.00
C ALA A 212 -5.64 15.30 -11.10
N ASN A 213 -6.46 15.00 -10.11
CA ASN A 213 -7.84 15.46 -10.01
C ASN A 213 -7.95 16.52 -8.92
N ALA A 214 -8.59 17.65 -9.24
CA ALA A 214 -8.94 18.66 -8.24
C ALA A 214 -10.13 18.18 -7.42
N MET A 215 -9.99 18.22 -6.10
CA MET A 215 -10.99 17.72 -5.17
C MET A 215 -11.73 18.92 -4.56
N ALA A 216 -13.06 18.89 -4.62
CA ALA A 216 -13.89 19.82 -3.88
C ALA A 216 -13.80 19.53 -2.37
N ALA A 217 -14.04 20.52 -1.52
CA ALA A 217 -14.17 20.27 -0.09
C ALA A 217 -15.42 19.42 0.18
N SER A 218 -15.37 18.53 1.16
CA SER A 218 -16.56 17.80 1.56
C SER A 218 -17.59 18.78 2.11
N ARG A 219 -18.83 18.66 1.63
CA ARG A 219 -19.97 19.40 2.18
C ARG A 219 -20.20 19.13 3.66
N PHE A 220 -19.71 18.01 4.21
CA PHE A 220 -19.82 17.72 5.64
C PHE A 220 -18.96 18.64 6.51
N LEU A 221 -17.99 19.36 5.94
CA LEU A 221 -17.25 20.38 6.66
C LEU A 221 -18.13 21.59 6.98
N ASP A 222 -19.10 21.92 6.12
CA ASP A 222 -20.03 23.03 6.34
C ASP A 222 -21.07 22.73 7.44
N ASP A 223 -21.25 21.45 7.78
CA ASP A 223 -22.13 21.02 8.87
C ASP A 223 -21.48 21.15 10.25
N ILE A 224 -20.14 21.31 10.31
CA ILE A 224 -19.40 21.47 11.55
C ILE A 224 -19.39 22.96 11.90
N PRO A 225 -19.83 23.36 13.11
CA PRO A 225 -19.81 24.76 13.52
C PRO A 225 -18.38 25.34 13.43
N ALA A 226 -18.22 26.41 12.66
CA ALA A 226 -16.90 26.96 12.34
C ALA A 226 -16.11 27.39 13.58
N GLU A 227 -16.79 27.80 14.64
CA GLU A 227 -16.21 28.16 15.94
C GLU A 227 -15.57 26.97 16.68
N THR A 228 -15.92 25.73 16.31
CA THR A 228 -15.33 24.51 16.87
C THR A 228 -14.14 24.01 16.06
N MET A 229 -13.86 24.64 14.91
CA MET A 229 -12.81 24.23 13.99
C MET A 229 -11.62 25.18 14.03
N GLU A 230 -10.44 24.62 14.21
CA GLU A 230 -9.19 25.34 14.02
C GLU A 230 -8.53 24.96 12.69
N TRP A 231 -8.38 25.93 11.79
CA TRP A 231 -7.79 25.71 10.48
C TRP A 231 -6.26 25.82 10.52
N LYS A 232 -5.55 24.69 10.51
CA LYS A 232 -4.07 24.66 10.54
C LYS A 232 -3.40 24.90 9.17
N ARG A 233 -4.05 24.56 8.05
CA ARG A 233 -3.47 24.69 6.70
C ARG A 233 -4.51 25.13 5.68
N ILE A 234 -4.71 26.46 5.61
CA ILE A 234 -5.73 27.10 4.76
C ILE A 234 -5.31 27.11 3.27
N ALA A 235 -4.01 27.16 2.97
CA ALA A 235 -3.48 27.12 1.60
C ALA A 235 -2.90 25.74 1.27
N SER A 236 -3.32 25.14 0.16
CA SER A 236 -2.64 23.96 -0.37
C SER A 236 -1.28 24.34 -0.98
N SER A 237 -0.34 23.40 -1.04
CA SER A 237 0.94 23.62 -1.73
C SER A 237 0.73 24.04 -3.19
N MET A 238 -0.33 23.56 -3.85
CA MET A 238 -0.70 23.96 -5.20
C MET A 238 -1.35 25.35 -5.29
N ASP A 239 -2.09 25.80 -4.27
CA ASP A 239 -2.56 27.19 -4.18
C ASP A 239 -1.41 28.15 -3.93
N ALA A 240 -0.41 27.76 -3.13
CA ALA A 240 0.82 28.52 -2.97
C ALA A 240 1.64 28.59 -4.28
N LEU A 241 1.63 27.52 -5.09
CA LEU A 241 2.27 27.46 -6.41
C LEU A 241 1.50 28.25 -7.49
N ARG A 242 0.16 28.22 -7.50
CA ARG A 242 -0.68 29.01 -8.44
C ARG A 242 -0.85 30.47 -8.03
N GLY A 243 -0.81 30.76 -6.73
CA GLY A 243 -1.09 32.07 -6.14
C GLY A 243 -0.02 33.14 -6.33
N GLY A 244 1.12 32.79 -6.95
CA GLY A 244 2.12 33.76 -7.40
C GLY A 244 2.85 34.49 -6.27
N GLY A 245 4.04 34.01 -5.90
CA GLY A 245 4.88 34.72 -4.94
C GLY A 245 6.28 34.17 -4.62
N THR A 246 6.74 33.11 -5.29
CA THR A 246 8.14 32.66 -5.15
C THR A 246 8.85 32.83 -6.50
N GLY A 247 9.76 33.80 -6.55
CA GLY A 247 10.50 34.23 -7.74
C GLY A 247 11.50 33.20 -8.26
N TRP A 248 10.98 32.07 -8.76
CA TRP A 248 11.73 30.95 -9.36
C TRP A 248 11.16 30.55 -10.73
N GLY A 249 10.62 31.52 -11.50
CA GLY A 249 9.98 31.24 -12.79
C GLY A 249 10.03 32.35 -13.84
N SER A 250 10.75 33.46 -13.63
CA SER A 250 10.85 34.55 -14.60
C SER A 250 12.23 34.63 -15.24
N SER A 251 12.64 33.60 -15.99
CA SER A 251 13.83 33.72 -16.85
C SER A 251 13.83 32.75 -18.04
N TRP A 252 12.70 32.45 -18.67
CA TRP A 252 12.68 31.92 -20.05
C TRP A 252 11.40 32.37 -20.75
N GLY A 253 11.51 33.29 -21.69
CA GLY A 253 10.38 33.80 -22.47
C GLY A 253 10.52 35.27 -22.84
N GLU A 254 11.42 35.55 -23.78
CA GLU A 254 11.55 36.82 -24.48
C GLU A 254 10.40 37.00 -25.48
N GLY A 255 9.80 38.20 -25.52
CA GLY A 255 8.88 38.63 -26.58
C GLY A 255 7.59 39.28 -26.06
N GLY A 256 7.31 40.52 -26.52
CA GLY A 256 6.16 41.37 -26.17
C GLY A 256 4.79 40.68 -26.25
N PHE A 257 3.69 41.24 -25.74
CA PHE A 257 3.11 42.54 -26.09
C PHE A 257 2.27 43.06 -24.93
N GLY A 258 2.29 44.37 -24.70
CA GLY A 258 1.41 45.02 -23.73
C GLY A 258 -0.02 45.17 -24.23
N SER A 259 -0.98 45.00 -23.33
CA SER A 259 -2.15 45.87 -23.26
C SER A 259 -2.72 45.80 -21.84
N GLY A 260 -2.90 46.99 -21.24
CA GLY A 260 -3.31 47.14 -19.86
C GLY A 260 -4.81 46.96 -19.65
N ARG A 261 -5.16 46.55 -18.43
CA ARG A 261 -6.38 46.99 -17.77
C ARG A 261 -6.19 46.88 -16.27
N GLY A 262 -6.14 48.04 -15.61
CA GLY A 262 -6.15 48.14 -14.15
C GLY A 262 -7.50 47.73 -13.60
N SER A 263 -7.49 47.15 -12.41
CA SER A 263 -8.67 47.05 -11.57
C SER A 263 -8.27 47.01 -10.09
N TYR A 264 -8.73 48.05 -9.42
CA TYR A 264 -8.82 48.40 -7.99
C TYR A 264 -8.49 47.33 -6.93
N GLY A 265 -7.86 47.84 -5.86
CA GLY A 265 -7.35 47.06 -4.74
C GLY A 265 -8.40 46.57 -3.74
N GLY A 266 -7.99 45.53 -3.01
CA GLY A 266 -8.54 45.11 -1.74
C GLY A 266 -7.39 44.91 -0.76
N ARG A 267 -7.24 45.85 0.18
CA ARG A 267 -6.29 45.78 1.29
C ARG A 267 -6.94 44.96 2.40
N SER A 268 -6.56 43.69 2.57
CA SER A 268 -6.87 42.93 3.79
C SER A 268 -5.59 42.73 4.60
N GLY A 269 -5.62 43.24 5.83
CA GLY A 269 -4.49 43.29 6.74
C GLY A 269 -3.94 41.92 7.10
N SER A 270 -2.62 41.81 7.00
CA SER A 270 -1.81 40.76 7.61
C SER A 270 -1.84 40.93 9.13
N GLY A 271 -2.82 40.30 9.79
CA GLY A 271 -2.74 39.98 11.22
C GLY A 271 -1.96 38.67 11.37
N GLY A 272 -0.70 38.75 11.79
CA GLY A 272 0.08 37.58 12.15
C GLY A 272 -0.41 37.01 13.47
N SER A 273 -1.07 35.86 13.43
CA SER A 273 -1.04 34.91 14.54
C SER A 273 0.08 33.92 14.23
N GLU A 274 1.24 34.15 14.84
CA GLU A 274 2.23 33.08 15.04
C GLU A 274 1.62 32.12 16.07
N ALA A 275 0.83 31.16 15.59
CA ALA A 275 0.57 29.92 16.31
C ALA A 275 1.78 29.02 16.02
N ASP A 276 2.74 29.07 16.95
CA ASP A 276 3.92 28.22 16.98
C ASP A 276 3.47 26.82 17.45
N ASP A 277 2.79 26.08 16.56
CA ASP A 277 2.42 24.68 16.80
C ASP A 277 3.40 23.76 16.06
N ASP A 278 4.33 23.20 16.82
CA ASP A 278 5.37 22.25 16.37
C ASP A 278 4.82 20.91 15.81
N ASP A 279 3.49 20.72 15.83
CA ASP A 279 2.84 19.46 15.46
C ASP A 279 2.81 19.20 13.93
N PHE A 280 3.00 20.22 13.08
CA PHE A 280 2.94 20.07 11.62
C PHE A 280 4.03 20.85 10.86
N ALA A 281 4.67 20.18 9.89
CA ALA A 281 5.63 20.82 8.99
C ALA A 281 4.97 21.93 8.12
N PRO A 282 5.72 23.00 7.77
CA PRO A 282 5.19 24.07 6.92
C PRO A 282 4.83 23.55 5.51
N PRO A 283 3.90 24.22 4.79
CA PRO A 283 3.58 23.86 3.42
C PRO A 283 4.85 23.89 2.54
N ILE A 284 4.97 22.92 1.63
CA ILE A 284 6.07 22.90 0.66
C ILE A 284 6.01 24.20 -0.16
N GLY A 285 7.08 25.00 -0.11
CA GLY A 285 7.18 26.30 -0.79
C GLY A 285 6.82 27.53 0.05
N ALA A 286 6.37 27.38 1.30
CA ALA A 286 5.97 28.49 2.17
C ALA A 286 7.14 29.27 2.82
N GLY A 287 8.38 29.07 2.34
CA GLY A 287 9.58 29.58 2.98
C GLY A 287 9.63 31.11 3.05
N ARG A 288 9.32 31.70 4.22
CA ARG A 288 9.96 32.96 4.61
C ARG A 288 11.39 32.66 5.01
N ARG A 289 12.35 33.33 4.38
CA ARG A 289 13.75 33.32 4.82
C ARG A 289 13.85 34.03 6.17
N ARG A 290 13.73 33.29 7.27
CA ARG A 290 14.19 33.75 8.58
C ARG A 290 15.30 32.80 9.02
N GLY A 291 16.42 33.39 9.43
CA GLY A 291 17.71 32.72 9.60
C GLY A 291 17.69 31.57 10.60
N GLU A 292 18.60 30.64 10.33
CA GLU A 292 19.17 29.66 11.28
C GLU A 292 18.17 28.73 11.99
N ARG A 293 17.88 27.62 11.31
CA ARG A 293 17.92 26.26 11.88
C ARG A 293 17.80 25.25 10.72
N THR A 294 18.91 24.98 10.04
CA THR A 294 18.99 23.84 9.10
C THR A 294 19.09 22.55 9.91
N GLY A 295 17.97 22.08 10.46
CA GLY A 295 17.86 20.67 10.84
C GLY A 295 17.92 19.86 9.56
N LYS A 296 18.98 19.07 9.36
CA LYS A 296 19.03 18.10 8.27
C LYS A 296 17.87 17.13 8.49
N LEU A 297 16.84 17.19 7.65
CA LEU A 297 15.86 16.11 7.56
C LEU A 297 16.64 14.82 7.30
N GLY A 298 16.54 13.88 8.25
CA GLY A 298 17.19 12.58 8.13
C GLY A 298 16.73 11.90 6.85
N ARG A 299 17.68 11.45 6.04
CA ARG A 299 17.39 10.64 4.85
C ARG A 299 16.71 9.36 5.32
N VAL A 300 15.47 9.12 4.88
CA VAL A 300 14.78 7.85 5.11
C VAL A 300 15.55 6.75 4.39
N GLU A 301 15.91 5.71 5.14
CA GLU A 301 16.68 4.58 4.63
C GLU A 301 15.81 3.76 3.65
N THR A 302 16.18 3.75 2.38
CA THR A 302 15.42 3.05 1.35
C THR A 302 15.65 1.53 1.42
N PRO A 303 14.77 0.70 0.84
CA PRO A 303 15.02 -0.74 0.69
C PRO A 303 16.37 -1.05 0.02
N LYS A 304 16.80 -0.18 -0.92
CA LYS A 304 18.10 -0.26 -1.58
C LYS A 304 19.27 -0.03 -0.61
N ASP A 305 19.15 0.95 0.29
CA ASP A 305 20.17 1.23 1.31
C ASP A 305 20.34 0.03 2.27
N ARG A 306 19.22 -0.60 2.67
CA ARG A 306 19.23 -1.82 3.50
C ARG A 306 19.86 -3.02 2.78
N ALA A 307 19.62 -3.16 1.47
CA ALA A 307 20.24 -4.22 0.66
C ALA A 307 21.76 -4.02 0.52
N GLU A 308 22.21 -2.78 0.31
CA GLU A 308 23.63 -2.44 0.24
C GLU A 308 24.33 -2.66 1.58
N ALA A 309 23.69 -2.28 2.70
CA ALA A 309 24.22 -2.53 4.04
C ALA A 309 24.36 -4.04 4.33
N ARG A 310 23.38 -4.86 3.96
CA ARG A 310 23.45 -6.34 4.08
C ARG A 310 24.56 -6.92 3.21
N ARG A 311 24.75 -6.43 1.99
CA ARG A 311 25.82 -6.84 1.08
C ARG A 311 27.20 -6.47 1.64
N ALA A 312 27.35 -5.25 2.17
CA ALA A 312 28.58 -4.78 2.79
C ALA A 312 28.93 -5.62 4.04
N LYS A 313 27.95 -5.95 4.88
CA LYS A 313 28.13 -6.82 6.05
C LYS A 313 28.55 -8.24 5.66
N ARG A 314 27.97 -8.81 4.59
CA ARG A 314 28.39 -10.11 4.04
C ARG A 314 29.81 -10.09 3.48
N LEU A 315 30.21 -9.00 2.81
CA LEU A 315 31.57 -8.82 2.30
C LEU A 315 32.59 -8.65 3.41
N ALA A 316 32.25 -7.92 4.47
CA ALA A 316 33.08 -7.77 5.66
C ALA A 316 33.27 -9.10 6.42
N ALA A 317 32.21 -9.92 6.49
CA ALA A 317 32.26 -11.24 7.12
C ALA A 317 33.07 -12.27 6.33
N ARG A 318 33.27 -12.07 5.01
CA ARG A 318 33.94 -13.04 4.13
C ARG A 318 35.47 -12.96 4.17
N GLY A 319 36.05 -12.03 4.94
CA GLY A 319 37.50 -11.83 5.05
C GLY A 319 38.14 -11.37 3.73
N LYS A 320 39.25 -10.62 3.81
CA LYS A 320 40.01 -10.26 2.61
C LYS A 320 40.56 -11.55 1.97
N PRO A 321 40.44 -11.74 0.64
CA PRO A 321 41.05 -12.90 -0.01
C PRO A 321 42.58 -12.84 0.19
N VAL A 322 43.14 -13.90 0.74
CA VAL A 322 44.59 -14.11 0.83
C VAL A 322 45.09 -14.28 -0.60
N LYS A 323 45.92 -13.35 -1.08
CA LYS A 323 46.71 -13.56 -2.30
C LYS A 323 47.71 -14.67 -2.01
N LEU A 324 47.46 -15.87 -2.52
CA LEU A 324 48.50 -16.89 -2.70
C LEU A 324 49.41 -16.41 -3.84
N GLY A 325 50.47 -15.68 -3.48
CA GLY A 325 51.58 -15.38 -4.39
C GLY A 325 52.49 -16.59 -4.47
N GLY A 326 52.62 -17.18 -5.66
CA GLY A 326 53.54 -18.27 -5.93
C GLY A 326 53.93 -18.30 -7.40
N GLY A 327 55.24 -18.15 -7.65
CA GLY A 327 55.90 -18.24 -8.96
C GLY A 327 56.51 -16.90 -9.35
N GLY A 328 57.82 -16.70 -9.38
CA GLY A 328 58.97 -17.59 -9.24
C GLY A 328 60.14 -16.82 -9.86
N GLU A 329 61.04 -16.31 -9.02
CA GLU A 329 62.27 -15.65 -9.46
C GLU A 329 63.18 -16.70 -10.14
N ALA A 330 63.53 -16.44 -11.39
CA ALA A 330 64.60 -17.13 -12.10
C ALA A 330 65.93 -16.47 -11.73
N PRO A 331 66.98 -17.25 -11.40
CA PRO A 331 68.34 -16.73 -11.43
C PRO A 331 68.99 -17.02 -12.80
N GLU A 332 69.62 -16.00 -13.36
CA GLU A 332 70.48 -16.08 -14.53
C GLU A 332 71.81 -16.76 -14.21
N ASP A 333 72.16 -17.71 -15.09
CA ASP A 333 73.47 -18.02 -15.68
C ASP A 333 74.77 -18.01 -14.82
N VAL A 334 75.35 -19.21 -14.65
CA VAL A 334 76.80 -19.43 -14.84
C VAL A 334 77.08 -20.90 -15.20
N GLY A 335 77.38 -21.14 -16.48
CA GLY A 335 78.59 -21.84 -16.96
C GLY A 335 78.86 -23.31 -16.61
N SER A 336 78.85 -24.16 -17.65
CA SER A 336 79.83 -25.23 -18.00
C SER A 336 80.31 -26.19 -16.89
N GLU A 337 80.14 -27.52 -16.97
CA GLU A 337 80.92 -28.44 -17.81
C GLU A 337 80.42 -29.89 -17.59
N ALA A 338 80.52 -30.70 -18.65
CA ALA A 338 80.89 -32.13 -18.67
C ALA A 338 80.05 -33.20 -17.91
N LEU A 339 79.41 -34.07 -18.73
CA LEU A 339 79.23 -35.53 -18.51
C LEU A 339 80.57 -36.22 -18.14
N PRO A 340 80.66 -37.46 -17.60
CA PRO A 340 79.73 -38.58 -17.80
C PRO A 340 79.59 -39.61 -16.63
N ALA A 341 78.87 -40.69 -16.98
CA ALA A 341 78.75 -42.03 -16.38
C ALA A 341 77.53 -42.30 -15.49
#